data_AF-A0A3A6ULF5-F1
#
_entry.id   AF-A0A3A6ULF5-F1
#
_cell.length_a   1.000
_cell.length_b   1.000
_cell.length_c   1.000
_cell.angle_alpha   90.00
_cell.angle_beta   90.00
_cell.angle_gamma   90.00
#
_symmetry.space_group_name_H-M   'P 1'
#
loop_
_entity.id
_entity.type
_entity.pdbx_description
1 polymer ?
#
loop_
_entity_poly.entity_id
_entity_poly.type
_entity_poly.pdbx_seq_one_letter_code
_entity_poly.pdbx_strand_id
1 'polypeptide(L)'
;MITAIHYKLIYFIALELILGAGHTSLLLGMGRYIGLALPSLLCLQLLIFYLMFGKGNSIFLLTGIIGIALLSMGLAYHNQIIFFSGSSGVAAYSYYSAYRGQYICYIWGILNTIFASYALYQLVF
;
A
#
# COMPACT_ATOMS: atom_id res chain seq x y z
N MET A 1 14.04 15.93 -15.43
CA MET A 1 12.79 15.61 -16.17
C MET A 1 12.51 14.11 -16.23
N ILE A 2 13.46 13.27 -16.63
CA ILE A 2 13.26 11.81 -16.77
C ILE A 2 12.80 11.13 -15.46
N THR A 3 13.37 11.53 -14.32
CA THR A 3 13.00 11.01 -12.99
C THR A 3 11.57 11.40 -12.60
N ALA A 4 11.15 12.64 -12.84
CA ALA A 4 9.79 13.09 -12.54
C ALA A 4 8.71 12.35 -13.37
N ILE A 5 9.03 12.01 -14.62
CA ILE A 5 8.17 11.22 -15.50
C ILE A 5 8.08 9.77 -14.99
N HIS A 6 9.21 9.17 -14.60
CA HIS A 6 9.24 7.82 -14.04
C HIS A 6 8.40 7.70 -12.76
N TYR A 7 8.47 8.67 -11.85
CA TYR A 7 7.66 8.65 -10.63
C TYR A 7 6.16 8.80 -10.91
N LYS A 8 5.76 9.68 -11.82
CA LYS A 8 4.36 9.77 -12.25
C LYS A 8 3.85 8.46 -12.86
N LEU A 9 4.69 7.79 -13.65
CA LEU A 9 4.35 6.49 -14.24
C LEU A 9 4.19 5.40 -13.17
N ILE A 10 5.09 5.34 -12.18
CA ILE A 10 5.01 4.36 -11.09
C ILE A 10 3.76 4.56 -10.23
N TYR A 11 3.40 5.81 -9.94
CA TYR A 11 2.15 6.14 -9.26
C TYR A 11 0.91 5.71 -10.06
N PHE A 12 0.93 5.95 -11.37
CA PHE A 12 -0.15 5.54 -12.26
C PHE A 12 -0.29 4.00 -12.32
N ILE A 13 0.83 3.28 -12.44
CA ILE A 13 0.84 1.80 -12.42
C ILE A 13 0.34 1.27 -11.08
N ALA A 14 0.76 1.85 -9.97
CA ALA A 14 0.29 1.44 -8.64
C ALA A 14 -1.22 1.68 -8.48
N LEU A 15 -1.73 2.81 -8.98
CA LEU A 15 -3.15 3.13 -8.96
C LEU A 15 -3.97 2.11 -9.77
N GLU A 16 -3.54 1.78 -10.98
CA GLU A 16 -4.19 0.79 -11.84
C GLU A 16 -4.18 -0.60 -11.20
N LEU A 17 -3.08 -1.00 -10.56
CA LEU A 17 -2.99 -2.26 -9.81
C LEU A 17 -3.96 -2.28 -8.62
N ILE A 18 -4.15 -1.16 -7.93
CA ILE A 18 -5.11 -1.06 -6.81
C ILE A 18 -6.56 -1.16 -7.30
N LEU A 19 -6.92 -0.43 -8.36
CA LEU A 19 -8.26 -0.51 -8.94
C LEU A 19 -8.55 -1.90 -9.52
N GLY A 20 -7.59 -2.47 -10.24
CA GLY A 20 -7.69 -3.81 -10.80
C GLY A 20 -7.89 -4.87 -9.70
N ALA A 21 -7.13 -4.79 -8.61
CA ALA A 21 -7.29 -5.64 -7.43
C ALA A 21 -8.65 -5.48 -6.73
N GLY A 22 -9.21 -4.26 -6.70
CA GLY A 22 -10.55 -4.00 -6.20
C GLY A 22 -11.64 -4.66 -7.07
N HIS A 23 -11.53 -4.48 -8.38
CA HIS A 23 -12.46 -5.10 -9.33
C HIS A 23 -12.40 -6.63 -9.31
N THR A 24 -11.20 -7.22 -9.24
CA THR A 24 -11.05 -8.68 -9.14
C THR A 24 -11.57 -9.22 -7.82
N SER A 25 -11.37 -8.49 -6.71
CA SER A 25 -11.93 -8.85 -5.40
C SER A 25 -13.47 -8.92 -5.41
N LEU A 26 -14.12 -7.95 -6.07
CA LEU A 26 -15.57 -7.92 -6.24
C LEU A 26 -16.07 -9.05 -7.17
N LEU A 27 -15.29 -9.41 -8.18
CA LEU A 27 -15.53 -10.54 -9.08
C LEU A 27 -15.37 -11.91 -8.39
N LEU A 28 -14.44 -12.01 -7.44
CA LEU A 28 -14.16 -13.21 -6.64
C LEU A 28 -15.16 -13.42 -5.48
N GLY A 29 -16.19 -12.58 -5.37
CA GLY A 29 -17.22 -12.70 -4.34
C GLY A 29 -16.73 -12.34 -2.94
N MET A 30 -15.55 -11.74 -2.79
CA MET A 30 -15.14 -11.15 -1.52
C MET A 30 -16.10 -10.00 -1.21
N GLY A 31 -16.61 -9.97 0.03
CA GLY A 31 -17.75 -9.14 0.42
C GLY A 31 -17.70 -7.72 -0.15
N ARG A 32 -18.81 -7.26 -0.73
CA ARG A 32 -18.91 -6.01 -1.50
C ARG A 32 -18.32 -4.78 -0.79
N TYR A 33 -18.35 -4.78 0.54
CA TYR A 33 -17.74 -3.75 1.38
C TYR A 33 -16.20 -3.79 1.38
N ILE A 34 -15.60 -4.98 1.41
CA ILE A 34 -14.14 -5.20 1.39
C ILE A 34 -13.57 -4.85 0.01
N GLY A 35 -14.26 -5.23 -1.07
CA GLY A 35 -13.86 -4.96 -2.45
C GLY A 35 -13.92 -3.50 -2.89
N LEU A 36 -14.54 -2.61 -2.11
CA LEU A 36 -14.63 -1.16 -2.39
C LEU A 36 -13.93 -0.30 -1.34
N ALA A 37 -14.07 -0.64 -0.05
CA ALA A 37 -13.49 0.15 1.04
C ALA A 37 -11.96 0.03 1.11
N LEU A 38 -11.39 -1.16 0.85
CA LEU A 38 -9.94 -1.34 0.90
C LEU A 38 -9.22 -0.68 -0.29
N PRO A 39 -9.68 -0.81 -1.55
CA PRO A 39 -9.03 -0.11 -2.67
C PRO A 39 -9.11 1.41 -2.55
N SER A 40 -10.22 1.95 -2.04
CA SER A 40 -10.34 3.38 -1.80
C SER A 40 -9.40 3.87 -0.70
N LEU A 41 -9.25 3.10 0.39
CA LEU A 41 -8.26 3.36 1.43
C LEU A 41 -6.82 3.33 0.90
N LEU A 42 -6.47 2.32 0.09
CA LEU A 42 -5.14 2.18 -0.52
C LEU A 42 -4.85 3.32 -1.52
N CYS A 43 -5.85 3.75 -2.26
CA CYS A 43 -5.77 4.92 -3.15
C CYS A 43 -5.52 6.21 -2.37
N LEU A 44 -6.21 6.40 -1.23
CA LEU A 44 -5.97 7.52 -0.33
C LEU A 44 -4.54 7.49 0.25
N GLN A 45 -4.07 6.30 0.65
CA GLN A 45 -2.72 6.11 1.15
C GLN A 45 -1.66 6.48 0.08
N LEU A 46 -1.88 6.03 -1.16
CA LEU A 46 -1.03 6.35 -2.30
C LEU A 46 -1.05 7.87 -2.57
N LEU A 47 -2.21 8.52 -2.53
CA LEU A 47 -2.33 9.97 -2.71
C LEU A 47 -1.55 10.76 -1.64
N ILE A 48 -1.62 10.33 -0.38
CA ILE A 48 -0.87 10.97 0.72
C ILE A 48 0.63 10.80 0.50
N PHE A 49 1.08 9.62 0.09
CA PHE A 49 2.50 9.39 -0.23
C PHE A 49 2.94 10.24 -1.43
N TYR A 50 2.06 10.46 -2.42
CA TYR A 50 2.33 11.34 -3.55
C TYR A 50 2.52 12.80 -3.12
N LEU A 51 1.65 13.31 -2.25
CA LEU A 51 1.76 14.67 -1.74
C LEU A 51 3.01 14.89 -0.88
N MET A 52 3.49 13.83 -0.22
CA MET A 52 4.74 13.88 0.56
C MET A 52 6.02 13.78 -0.28
N PHE A 53 5.91 13.51 -1.59
CA PHE A 53 7.01 13.34 -2.52
C PHE A 53 7.98 14.53 -2.58
N GLY A 54 7.56 15.72 -2.13
CA GLY A 54 8.40 16.92 -2.10
C GLY A 54 9.42 17.00 -0.95
N LYS A 55 9.42 16.09 0.03
CA LYS A 55 10.12 16.30 1.31
C LYS A 55 11.16 15.23 1.71
N GLY A 56 11.42 14.21 0.89
CA GLY A 56 12.34 13.13 1.30
C GLY A 56 12.80 12.15 0.22
N ASN A 57 13.80 11.35 0.61
CA ASN A 57 14.61 10.43 -0.20
C ASN A 57 13.79 9.49 -1.10
N SER A 58 14.05 9.49 -2.41
CA SER A 58 13.15 8.89 -3.41
C SER A 58 13.11 7.35 -3.41
N ILE A 59 14.15 6.68 -2.90
CA ILE A 59 14.24 5.20 -2.87
C ILE A 59 13.26 4.59 -1.86
N PHE A 60 13.10 5.22 -0.69
CA PHE A 60 12.20 4.75 0.37
C PHE A 60 10.73 4.88 -0.03
N LEU A 61 10.41 5.95 -0.76
CA LEU A 61 9.06 6.17 -1.29
C LEU A 61 8.67 5.14 -2.35
N LEU A 62 9.64 4.67 -3.15
CA LEU A 62 9.43 3.58 -4.10
C LEU A 62 9.03 2.28 -3.38
N THR A 63 9.67 1.98 -2.24
CA THR A 63 9.36 0.82 -1.40
C THR A 63 7.95 0.90 -0.81
N GLY A 64 7.51 2.11 -0.42
CA GLY A 64 6.13 2.35 0.01
C GLY A 64 5.10 2.11 -1.10
N ILE A 65 5.36 2.61 -2.32
CA ILE A 65 4.44 2.43 -3.47
C ILE A 65 4.35 0.96 -3.88
N ILE A 66 5.49 0.27 -3.95
CA ILE A 66 5.54 -1.17 -4.24
C ILE A 66 4.82 -1.95 -3.14
N GLY A 67 4.98 -1.55 -1.88
CA GLY A 67 4.27 -2.13 -0.74
C GLY A 67 2.75 -2.01 -0.87
N ILE A 68 2.23 -0.86 -1.28
CA ILE A 68 0.79 -0.64 -1.51
C ILE A 68 0.28 -1.53 -2.64
N ALA A 69 1.02 -1.62 -3.75
CA ALA A 69 0.65 -2.46 -4.88
C ALA A 69 0.62 -3.95 -4.50
N LEU A 70 1.65 -4.43 -3.78
CA LEU A 70 1.71 -5.78 -3.24
C LEU A 70 0.58 -6.05 -2.25
N LEU A 71 0.27 -5.10 -1.37
CA LEU A 71 -0.82 -5.21 -0.40
C LEU A 71 -2.16 -5.41 -1.11
N SER A 72 -2.42 -4.62 -2.14
CA SER A 72 -3.62 -4.72 -2.97
C SER A 72 -3.70 -6.06 -3.70
N MET A 73 -2.57 -6.52 -4.24
CA MET A 73 -2.48 -7.80 -4.95
C MET A 73 -2.68 -8.99 -4.01
N GLY A 74 -2.06 -8.96 -2.83
CA GLY A 74 -2.23 -9.98 -1.80
C GLY A 74 -3.69 -10.11 -1.35
N LEU A 75 -4.42 -8.99 -1.29
CA LEU A 75 -5.85 -9.00 -1.00
C LEU A 75 -6.65 -9.65 -2.14
N ALA A 76 -6.42 -9.23 -3.38
CA ALA A 76 -7.16 -9.73 -4.54
C ALA A 76 -6.97 -11.23 -4.79
N TYR A 77 -5.76 -11.73 -4.63
CA TYR A 77 -5.43 -13.15 -4.85
C TYR A 77 -5.59 -14.03 -3.60
N HIS A 78 -6.08 -13.47 -2.49
CA HIS A 78 -6.17 -14.15 -1.20
C HIS A 78 -4.83 -14.79 -0.76
N ASN A 79 -3.71 -14.17 -1.16
CA ASN A 79 -2.38 -14.69 -0.89
C ASN A 79 -1.76 -13.91 0.28
N GLN A 80 -1.83 -14.52 1.46
CA GLN A 80 -1.41 -13.95 2.73
C GLN A 80 0.08 -13.59 2.75
N ILE A 81 0.95 -14.33 2.04
CA ILE A 81 2.39 -14.05 1.96
C ILE A 81 2.62 -12.71 1.26
N ILE A 82 1.93 -12.50 0.14
CA ILE A 82 2.03 -11.26 -0.65
C ILE A 82 1.44 -10.10 0.16
N PHE A 83 0.30 -10.32 0.82
CA PHE A 83 -0.33 -9.32 1.67
C PHE A 83 0.55 -8.92 2.87
N PHE A 84 1.22 -9.88 3.50
CA PHE A 84 2.17 -9.64 4.60
C PHE A 84 3.38 -8.83 4.13
N SER A 85 3.99 -9.22 3.00
CA SER A 85 5.14 -8.51 2.45
C SER A 85 4.81 -7.06 2.06
N GLY A 86 3.64 -6.84 1.45
CA GLY A 86 3.13 -5.52 1.11
C GLY A 86 2.88 -4.64 2.35
N SER A 87 2.19 -5.19 3.36
CA SER A 87 1.93 -4.51 4.63
C SER A 87 3.23 -4.11 5.35
N SER A 88 4.20 -5.03 5.41
CA SER A 88 5.50 -4.78 6.05
C SER A 88 6.29 -3.68 5.32
N GLY A 89 6.29 -3.69 3.99
CA GLY A 89 6.95 -2.66 3.18
C GLY A 89 6.36 -1.26 3.41
N VAL A 90 5.04 -1.16 3.51
CA VAL A 90 4.35 0.09 3.84
C VAL A 90 4.65 0.54 5.27
N ALA A 91 4.62 -0.37 6.24
CA ALA A 91 4.91 -0.07 7.64
C ALA A 91 6.35 0.47 7.78
N ALA A 92 7.33 -0.18 7.16
CA ALA A 92 8.72 0.28 7.17
C ALA A 92 8.86 1.71 6.59
N TYR A 93 8.25 1.99 5.44
CA TYR A 93 8.30 3.31 4.82
C TYR A 93 7.62 4.40 5.65
N SER A 94 6.47 4.09 6.23
CA SER A 94 5.68 5.03 7.01
C SER A 94 6.36 5.37 8.35
N TYR A 95 6.97 4.41 9.04
CA TYR A 95 7.81 4.68 10.20
C TYR A 95 9.05 5.50 9.85
N TYR A 96 9.72 5.18 8.73
CA TYR A 96 10.87 5.96 8.24
C TYR A 96 10.50 7.42 7.95
N SER A 97 9.37 7.65 7.29
CA SER A 97 8.88 9.00 6.96
C SER A 97 8.42 9.76 8.20
N ALA A 98 7.83 9.06 9.17
CA ALA A 98 7.43 9.63 10.44
C ALA A 98 8.63 10.11 11.27
N TYR A 99 9.72 9.33 11.30
CA TYR A 99 10.99 9.73 11.93
C TYR A 99 11.61 10.99 11.32
N ARG A 100 11.34 11.27 10.03
CA ARG A 100 11.78 12.50 9.34
C ARG A 100 10.84 13.71 9.55
N GLY A 101 9.89 13.63 10.48
CA GLY A 101 9.02 14.74 10.88
C GLY A 101 7.65 14.76 10.22
N GLN A 102 7.25 13.69 9.52
CA GLN A 102 5.89 13.55 8.97
C GLN A 102 5.04 12.65 9.85
N TYR A 103 4.60 13.19 11.01
CA TYR A 103 3.89 12.43 12.04
C TYR A 103 2.60 11.75 11.56
N ILE A 104 1.94 12.28 10.53
CA ILE A 104 0.73 11.70 9.91
C ILE A 104 1.01 10.27 9.37
N CYS A 105 2.26 9.97 9.02
CA CYS A 105 2.65 8.63 8.56
C CYS A 105 2.55 7.56 9.65
N TYR A 106 2.60 7.91 10.94
CA TYR A 106 2.45 6.91 12.01
C TYR A 106 1.11 6.18 11.94
N ILE A 107 0.04 6.87 11.53
CA ILE A 107 -1.29 6.26 11.38
C ILE A 107 -1.24 5.12 10.36
N TRP A 108 -0.58 5.37 9.23
CA TRP A 108 -0.39 4.36 8.19
C TRP A 108 0.54 3.22 8.63
N GLY A 109 1.59 3.52 9.41
CA GLY A 109 2.49 2.50 9.95
C GLY A 109 1.83 1.56 10.94
N ILE A 110 1.04 2.12 11.88
CA ILE A 110 0.27 1.35 12.87
C ILE A 110 -0.79 0.49 12.16
N LEU A 111 -1.52 1.06 11.20
CA LEU A 111 -2.53 0.32 10.45
C LEU A 111 -1.93 -0.86 9.67
N ASN A 112 -0.79 -0.65 9.00
CA ASN A 112 -0.14 -1.69 8.21
C ASN A 112 0.59 -2.72 9.08
N THR A 113 1.00 -2.40 10.31
CA THR A 113 1.48 -3.43 11.27
C THR A 113 0.34 -4.29 11.80
N ILE A 114 -0.86 -3.73 11.99
CA ILE A 114 -2.05 -4.53 12.32
C ILE A 114 -2.41 -5.47 11.16
N PHE A 115 -2.38 -4.99 9.92
CA PHE A 115 -2.61 -5.85 8.75
C PHE A 115 -1.54 -6.93 8.58
N ALA A 116 -0.26 -6.58 8.78
CA ALA A 116 0.83 -7.56 8.74
C ALA A 116 0.64 -8.64 9.81
N SER A 117 0.34 -8.27 11.06
CA SER A 117 0.14 -9.23 12.14
C SER A 117 -1.09 -10.13 11.92
N TYR A 118 -2.20 -9.59 11.39
CA TYR A 118 -3.37 -10.38 11.01
C TYR A 118 -3.03 -11.41 9.92
N ALA A 119 -2.28 -11.01 8.90
CA ALA A 119 -1.86 -11.92 7.84
C ALA A 119 -0.90 -13.00 8.33
N LEU A 120 0.01 -12.64 9.25
CA LEU A 120 0.90 -13.58 9.90
C LEU A 120 0.10 -14.59 10.75
N TYR A 121 -0.93 -14.13 11.46
CA TYR A 121 -1.83 -15.01 12.22
C TYR A 121 -2.52 -16.03 11.31
N GLN A 122 -3.14 -15.60 10.20
CA GLN A 122 -3.78 -16.54 9.27
C GLN A 122 -2.81 -17.45 8.51
N LEU A 123 -1.53 -17.09 8.43
CA LEU A 123 -0.52 -17.92 7.78
C LEU A 123 -0.02 -19.04 8.72
N VAL A 124 -0.06 -18.78 10.02
CA VAL A 124 0.40 -19.71 11.07
C VAL A 124 -0.72 -20.61 11.59
N PHE A 125 -1.97 -20.14 11.62
CA PHE A 125 -3.17 -20.84 12.12
C PHE A 125 -4.22 -21.00 11.04
#